data_AF-A0A374HKJ4-F1
#
_entry.id   AF-A0A374HKJ4-F1
#
_cell.length_a   1.000
_cell.length_b   1.000
_cell.length_c   1.000
_cell.angle_alpha   90.00
_cell.angle_beta   90.00
_cell.angle_gamma   90.00
#
_symmetry.space_group_name_H-M   'P 1'
#
loop_
_entity.id
_entity.type
_entity.pdbx_description
1 polymer ?
#
loop_
_entity_poly.entity_id
_entity_poly.type
_entity_poly.pdbx_seq_one_letter_code
_entity_poly.pdbx_strand_id
1 'polypeptide(L)'
;MKGGMITRINDELKAIEENFSIEELFLKHGIISLMFYEPLEFQQLIIKINMERDKHSDTQSRLMFIPLYKKVYLAQRKKLLELFDAVKNRTIKIIPEPTREEMQTYTNESWEYLPDISNSENVYLYAENRIKYAIFKTEEELYILRKYPSVYYNDRSNYVGGLFSYRYDDEIIIYDKVNIISDEMHHFRLCCNDSSKASDKRALLNIMAYLNGCPNFEFLANREINNKLNELYYRFDLLDCIRLRHPNYLKSNIEEAFHLELPIIKNINAYKMIAFEKLPHEGILDLYHASLKQFEPLPRCVFLYRVFEYAASYHYKPTIMPATYTPEDALNYYLPLALNYNCNPLYYIDWNKHGKREQLSNYFTVLKHEAKIILEEWRNSPYLSRKSPGEIIYLTGRNFTAHGASGNRGDRNMQYDYDKNYLHINNVNIVLEIIARYVVELLNPQLQNVVERRKKYYMERYKKIENKDN
;
A
#
# COMPACT_ATOMS: atom_id res chain seq x y z
N MET A 1 7.28 -41.73 -7.01
CA MET A 1 7.85 -40.82 -5.98
C MET A 1 6.83 -39.86 -5.35
N LYS A 2 5.82 -39.34 -6.06
CA LYS A 2 4.84 -38.35 -5.51
C LYS A 2 3.92 -38.84 -4.36
N GLY A 3 3.64 -40.14 -4.26
CA GLY A 3 2.71 -40.68 -3.22
C GLY A 3 3.32 -40.83 -1.82
N GLY A 4 4.60 -41.19 -1.71
CA GLY A 4 5.21 -41.54 -0.41
C GLY A 4 5.37 -40.36 0.56
N MET A 5 5.62 -39.15 0.03
CA MET A 5 5.78 -37.97 0.88
C MET A 5 4.45 -37.43 1.41
N ILE A 6 3.40 -37.44 0.58
CA ILE A 6 2.05 -37.08 1.01
C ILE A 6 1.62 -38.00 2.16
N THR A 7 1.86 -39.30 2.03
CA THR A 7 1.61 -40.27 3.11
C THR A 7 2.40 -39.91 4.36
N ARG A 8 3.71 -39.67 4.25
CA ARG A 8 4.55 -39.26 5.39
C ARG A 8 4.05 -38.00 6.10
N ILE A 9 3.65 -36.96 5.37
CA ILE A 9 3.10 -35.72 5.95
C ILE A 9 1.79 -36.00 6.70
N ASN A 10 0.92 -36.87 6.15
CA ASN A 10 -0.31 -37.24 6.84
C ASN A 10 -0.04 -38.08 8.10
N ASP A 11 0.95 -38.98 8.07
CA ASP A 11 1.35 -39.78 9.24
C ASP A 11 1.93 -38.89 10.34
N GLU A 12 2.79 -37.93 9.98
CA GLU A 12 3.34 -36.94 10.91
C GLU A 12 2.23 -36.04 11.48
N LEU A 13 1.27 -35.58 10.65
CA LEU A 13 0.11 -34.81 11.14
C LEU A 13 -0.70 -35.60 12.17
N LYS A 14 -0.97 -36.88 11.90
CA LYS A 14 -1.71 -37.75 12.82
C LYS A 14 -0.95 -37.91 14.14
N ALA A 15 0.36 -38.12 14.10
CA ALA A 15 1.18 -38.19 15.29
C ALA A 15 1.15 -36.87 16.10
N ILE A 16 1.13 -35.71 15.43
CA ILE A 16 0.96 -34.42 16.11
C ILE A 16 -0.42 -34.36 16.78
N GLU A 17 -1.50 -34.71 16.08
CA GLU A 17 -2.85 -34.69 16.65
C GLU A 17 -3.03 -35.61 17.87
N GLU A 18 -2.33 -36.74 17.89
CA GLU A 18 -2.35 -37.71 19.00
C GLU A 18 -1.50 -37.26 20.20
N ASN A 19 -0.40 -36.54 19.96
CA ASN A 19 0.56 -36.16 21.01
C ASN A 19 0.45 -34.69 21.46
N PHE A 20 -0.38 -33.87 20.79
CA PHE A 20 -0.56 -32.47 21.17
C PHE A 20 -1.21 -32.37 22.55
N SER A 21 -0.43 -31.91 23.54
CA SER A 21 -0.85 -31.86 24.93
C SER A 21 -1.97 -30.84 25.15
N ILE A 22 -3.04 -31.30 25.80
CA ILE A 22 -4.13 -30.47 26.34
C ILE A 22 -4.18 -30.52 27.88
N GLU A 23 -3.27 -31.28 28.49
CA GLU A 23 -3.17 -31.47 29.95
C GLU A 23 -2.07 -30.61 30.56
N GLU A 24 -1.01 -30.34 29.80
CA GLU A 24 0.12 -29.51 30.21
C GLU A 24 0.59 -28.59 29.07
N LEU A 25 0.77 -27.31 29.38
CA LEU A 25 1.39 -26.30 28.53
C LEU A 25 2.80 -26.02 29.03
N PHE A 26 3.79 -26.60 28.36
CA PHE A 26 5.18 -26.50 28.76
C PHE A 26 5.85 -25.22 28.23
N LEU A 27 6.31 -24.36 29.15
CA LEU A 27 6.96 -23.09 28.89
C LEU A 27 8.48 -23.23 28.96
N LYS A 28 9.09 -23.79 27.91
CA LYS A 28 10.54 -24.03 27.84
C LYS A 28 11.41 -22.80 28.18
N HIS A 29 10.93 -21.60 27.83
CA HIS A 29 11.61 -20.33 28.06
C HIS A 29 10.79 -19.41 29.00
N GLY A 30 10.02 -19.98 29.91
CA GLY A 30 9.18 -19.22 30.85
C GLY A 30 8.14 -18.37 30.13
N ILE A 31 7.90 -17.15 30.62
CA ILE A 31 6.88 -16.24 30.05
C ILE A 31 7.11 -15.91 28.57
N ILE A 32 8.35 -15.93 28.09
CA ILE A 32 8.71 -15.67 26.69
C ILE A 32 8.07 -16.71 25.77
N SER A 33 7.93 -17.97 26.23
CA SER A 33 7.21 -19.01 25.47
C SER A 33 5.73 -18.69 25.28
N LEU A 34 5.08 -18.00 26.22
CA LEU A 34 3.70 -17.51 26.03
C LEU A 34 3.67 -16.26 25.14
N MET A 35 4.60 -15.33 25.37
CA MET A 35 4.71 -14.09 24.59
C MET A 35 4.82 -14.38 23.09
N PHE A 36 5.56 -15.40 22.69
CA PHE A 36 5.68 -15.84 21.31
C PHE A 36 5.04 -17.21 21.08
N TYR A 37 3.93 -17.49 21.76
CA TYR A 37 3.27 -18.79 21.66
C TYR A 37 2.86 -19.10 20.21
N GLU A 38 3.40 -20.19 19.69
CA GLU A 38 3.07 -20.76 18.40
C GLU A 38 3.04 -22.30 18.53
N PRO A 39 2.12 -23.00 17.84
CA PRO A 39 2.05 -24.46 17.87
C PRO A 39 3.17 -25.06 17.00
N LEU A 40 4.37 -25.14 17.57
CA LEU A 40 5.64 -25.44 16.88
C LEU A 40 5.59 -26.72 16.05
N GLU A 41 4.92 -27.77 16.51
CA GLU A 41 4.82 -29.05 15.80
C GLU A 41 4.11 -28.88 14.46
N PHE A 42 3.02 -28.11 14.43
CA PHE A 42 2.30 -27.79 13.20
C PHE A 42 3.14 -26.90 12.29
N GLN A 43 3.84 -25.90 12.84
CA GLN A 43 4.72 -25.04 12.06
C GLN A 43 5.87 -25.80 11.38
N GLN A 44 6.49 -26.73 12.10
CA GLN A 44 7.52 -27.60 11.52
C GLN A 44 6.99 -28.41 10.34
N LEU A 45 5.73 -28.88 10.43
CA LEU A 45 5.08 -29.57 9.32
C LEU A 45 4.82 -28.63 8.13
N ILE A 46 4.36 -27.39 8.38
CA ILE A 46 4.21 -26.36 7.33
C ILE A 46 5.54 -26.06 6.64
N ILE A 47 6.65 -25.95 7.39
CA ILE A 47 8.00 -25.77 6.83
C ILE A 47 8.37 -26.94 5.92
N LYS A 48 8.12 -28.18 6.33
CA LYS A 48 8.37 -29.36 5.47
C LYS A 48 7.55 -29.34 4.19
N ILE A 49 6.28 -28.90 4.26
CA ILE A 49 5.43 -28.73 3.06
C ILE A 49 6.04 -27.65 2.15
N ASN A 50 6.46 -26.51 2.69
CA ASN A 50 7.11 -25.43 1.93
C ASN A 50 8.39 -25.94 1.23
N MET A 51 9.28 -26.62 1.97
CA MET A 51 10.54 -27.16 1.42
C MET A 51 10.30 -28.11 0.25
N GLU A 52 9.22 -28.90 0.28
CA GLU A 52 8.90 -29.78 -0.84
C GLU A 52 8.25 -29.04 -2.00
N ARG A 53 7.30 -28.16 -1.70
CA ARG A 53 6.65 -27.31 -2.70
C ARG A 53 7.70 -26.55 -3.51
N ASP A 54 8.75 -26.04 -2.87
CA ASP A 54 9.77 -25.20 -3.50
C ASP A 54 10.75 -26.00 -4.37
N LYS A 55 10.67 -27.34 -4.40
CA LYS A 55 11.34 -28.19 -5.40
C LYS A 55 10.64 -28.17 -6.76
N HIS A 56 9.43 -27.62 -6.83
CA HIS A 56 8.62 -27.55 -8.03
C HIS A 56 8.54 -26.12 -8.55
N SER A 57 8.82 -25.93 -9.84
CA SER A 57 8.77 -24.62 -10.51
C SER A 57 7.44 -24.34 -11.23
N ASP A 58 6.66 -25.36 -11.56
CA ASP A 58 5.40 -25.20 -12.30
C ASP A 58 4.19 -25.06 -11.36
N THR A 59 3.21 -24.22 -11.75
CA THR A 59 2.03 -23.95 -10.91
C THR A 59 1.23 -25.21 -10.61
N GLN A 60 1.08 -26.12 -11.58
CA GLN A 60 0.23 -27.30 -11.43
C GLN A 60 0.78 -28.25 -10.36
N SER A 61 2.08 -28.47 -10.31
CA SER A 61 2.73 -29.26 -9.26
C SER A 61 2.60 -28.58 -7.89
N ARG A 62 2.75 -27.25 -7.82
CA ARG A 62 2.64 -26.52 -6.54
C ARG A 62 1.21 -26.46 -6.00
N LEU A 63 0.21 -26.42 -6.88
CA LEU A 63 -1.21 -26.51 -6.51
C LEU A 63 -1.56 -27.78 -5.74
N MET A 64 -0.83 -28.88 -5.96
CA MET A 64 -1.05 -30.16 -5.27
C MET A 64 -0.83 -30.07 -3.76
N PHE A 65 -0.10 -29.06 -3.27
CA PHE A 65 0.17 -28.86 -1.84
C PHE A 65 -0.95 -28.09 -1.11
N ILE A 66 -1.84 -27.39 -1.83
CA ILE A 66 -2.93 -26.61 -1.22
C ILE A 66 -3.84 -27.46 -0.32
N PRO A 67 -4.27 -28.68 -0.71
CA PRO A 67 -5.03 -29.55 0.19
C PRO A 67 -4.25 -29.94 1.46
N LEU A 68 -2.92 -30.07 1.39
CA LEU A 68 -2.09 -30.41 2.55
C LEU A 68 -2.04 -29.26 3.54
N TYR A 69 -1.75 -28.04 3.09
CA TYR A 69 -1.79 -26.85 3.96
C TYR A 69 -3.15 -26.72 4.67
N LYS A 70 -4.24 -26.89 3.92
CA LYS A 70 -5.61 -26.84 4.49
C LYS A 70 -5.81 -27.88 5.59
N LYS A 71 -5.36 -29.12 5.39
CA LYS A 71 -5.46 -30.18 6.40
C LYS A 71 -4.71 -29.80 7.68
N VAL A 72 -3.45 -29.36 7.54
CA VAL A 72 -2.60 -29.00 8.69
C VAL A 72 -3.21 -27.85 9.48
N TYR A 73 -3.63 -26.75 8.83
CA TYR A 73 -4.22 -25.61 9.54
C TYR A 73 -5.61 -25.93 10.14
N LEU A 74 -6.41 -26.81 9.53
CA LEU A 74 -7.67 -27.25 10.13
C LEU A 74 -7.44 -28.06 11.41
N ALA A 75 -6.45 -28.96 11.40
CA ALA A 75 -6.05 -29.72 12.58
C ALA A 75 -5.45 -28.82 13.66
N GLN A 76 -4.57 -27.89 13.28
CA GLN A 76 -4.00 -26.88 14.17
C GLN A 76 -5.12 -26.07 14.85
N ARG A 77 -6.10 -25.59 14.08
CA ARG A 77 -7.25 -24.85 14.63
C ARG A 77 -8.00 -25.70 15.65
N LYS A 78 -8.31 -26.94 15.33
CA LYS A 78 -9.04 -27.85 16.23
C LYS A 78 -8.30 -27.99 17.56
N LYS A 79 -6.98 -28.25 17.52
CA LYS A 79 -6.15 -28.39 18.71
C LYS A 79 -5.99 -27.11 19.51
N LEU A 80 -5.86 -25.97 18.85
CA LEU A 80 -5.83 -24.67 19.53
C LEU A 80 -7.16 -24.34 20.22
N LEU A 81 -8.30 -24.73 19.65
CA LEU A 81 -9.61 -24.57 20.30
C LEU A 81 -9.75 -25.48 21.54
N GLU A 82 -9.34 -26.75 21.45
CA GLU A 82 -9.29 -27.66 22.60
C GLU A 82 -8.39 -27.10 23.72
N LEU A 83 -7.20 -26.61 23.36
CA LEU A 83 -6.27 -25.97 24.29
C LEU A 83 -6.83 -24.69 24.91
N PHE A 84 -7.49 -23.86 24.11
CA PHE A 84 -8.14 -22.64 24.59
C PHE A 84 -9.20 -22.95 25.64
N ASP A 85 -10.07 -23.94 25.39
CA ASP A 85 -11.07 -24.37 26.35
C ASP A 85 -10.44 -24.93 27.63
N ALA A 86 -9.35 -25.69 27.51
CA ALA A 86 -8.62 -26.22 28.66
C ALA A 86 -7.97 -25.12 29.52
N VAL A 87 -7.38 -24.09 28.89
CA VAL A 87 -6.84 -22.90 29.57
C VAL A 87 -7.96 -22.11 30.23
N LYS A 88 -9.04 -21.82 29.50
CA LYS A 88 -10.18 -21.05 29.99
C LYS A 88 -10.86 -21.72 31.19
N ASN A 89 -10.99 -23.04 31.17
CA ASN A 89 -11.58 -23.83 32.25
C ASN A 89 -10.58 -24.21 33.36
N ARG A 90 -9.32 -23.75 33.26
CA ARG A 90 -8.24 -24.04 34.23
C ARG A 90 -7.97 -25.54 34.42
N THR A 91 -8.27 -26.37 33.42
CA THR A 91 -8.07 -27.82 33.48
C THR A 91 -6.66 -28.25 33.05
N ILE A 92 -5.96 -27.38 32.33
CA ILE A 92 -4.56 -27.56 31.92
C ILE A 92 -3.59 -26.99 32.95
N LYS A 93 -2.41 -27.59 33.11
CA LYS A 93 -1.31 -27.04 33.92
C LYS A 93 -0.35 -26.24 33.06
N ILE A 94 0.04 -25.04 33.49
CA ILE A 94 1.08 -24.24 32.82
C ILE A 94 2.39 -24.41 33.59
N ILE A 95 3.42 -24.98 32.95
CA ILE A 95 4.62 -25.43 33.65
C ILE A 95 5.89 -24.99 32.90
N PRO A 96 6.88 -24.35 33.57
CA PRO A 96 6.78 -23.78 34.92
C PRO A 96 5.79 -22.59 34.95
N GLU A 97 5.19 -22.32 36.11
CA GLU A 97 4.37 -21.11 36.30
C GLU A 97 5.27 -19.87 36.27
N PRO A 98 5.04 -18.90 35.37
CA PRO A 98 5.76 -17.63 35.37
C PRO A 98 5.60 -16.88 36.69
N THR A 99 6.66 -16.25 37.16
CA THR A 99 6.66 -15.42 38.37
C THR A 99 5.94 -14.10 38.15
N ARG A 100 5.55 -13.44 39.26
CA ARG A 100 4.94 -12.10 39.22
C ARG A 100 5.83 -11.06 38.53
N GLU A 101 7.12 -11.09 38.80
CA GLU A 101 8.10 -10.16 38.22
C GLU A 101 8.20 -10.35 36.70
N GLU A 102 8.25 -11.60 36.23
CA GLU A 102 8.23 -11.92 34.80
C GLU A 102 6.93 -11.43 34.13
N MET A 103 5.78 -11.68 34.75
CA MET A 103 4.49 -11.23 34.23
C MET A 103 4.43 -9.70 34.12
N GLN A 104 4.93 -8.96 35.11
CA GLN A 104 4.94 -7.50 35.11
C GLN A 104 5.95 -6.90 34.11
N THR A 105 7.04 -7.59 33.84
CA THR A 105 8.11 -7.10 32.96
C THR A 105 7.79 -7.34 31.48
N TYR A 106 7.32 -8.54 31.15
CA TYR A 106 7.26 -9.02 29.74
C TYR A 106 5.88 -8.90 29.07
N THR A 107 4.83 -8.48 29.78
CA THR A 107 3.46 -8.41 29.19
C THR A 107 3.08 -7.05 28.63
N ASN A 108 3.76 -5.97 29.03
CA ASN A 108 3.33 -4.56 28.93
C ASN A 108 2.92 -4.02 27.55
N GLU A 109 3.22 -4.70 26.44
CA GLU A 109 2.80 -4.26 25.10
C GLU A 109 1.46 -4.85 24.62
N SER A 110 1.03 -6.00 25.15
CA SER A 110 -0.17 -6.72 24.68
C SER A 110 -1.14 -7.14 25.77
N TRP A 111 -0.73 -7.03 27.03
CA TRP A 111 -1.52 -7.38 28.21
C TRP A 111 -1.03 -6.57 29.41
N GLU A 112 -1.94 -6.17 30.29
CA GLU A 112 -1.60 -5.46 31.53
C GLU A 112 -1.80 -6.39 32.71
N TYR A 113 -0.78 -6.52 33.57
CA TYR A 113 -0.88 -7.32 34.78
C TYR A 113 -1.93 -6.75 35.73
N LEU A 114 -2.87 -7.59 36.15
CA LEU A 114 -3.95 -7.20 37.05
C LEU A 114 -3.52 -7.44 38.51
N PRO A 115 -3.31 -6.40 39.32
CA PRO A 115 -2.81 -6.55 40.69
C PRO A 115 -3.85 -7.15 41.65
N ASP A 116 -5.14 -7.08 41.31
CA ASP A 116 -6.25 -7.50 42.18
C ASP A 116 -6.56 -9.01 42.12
N ILE A 117 -5.84 -9.76 41.28
CA ILE A 117 -6.02 -11.21 41.12
C ILE A 117 -4.72 -11.97 41.38
N SER A 118 -4.80 -13.29 41.54
CA SER A 118 -3.61 -14.12 41.78
C SER A 118 -2.65 -14.10 40.58
N ASN A 119 -1.37 -14.38 40.84
CA ASN A 119 -0.39 -14.53 39.76
C ASN A 119 -0.79 -15.64 38.78
N SER A 120 -1.18 -16.80 39.32
CA SER A 120 -1.66 -17.93 38.53
C SER A 120 -2.81 -17.52 37.61
N GLU A 121 -3.79 -16.77 38.11
CA GLU A 121 -4.90 -16.29 37.28
C GLU A 121 -4.43 -15.31 36.18
N ASN A 122 -3.49 -14.41 36.49
CA ASN A 122 -2.87 -13.57 35.47
C ASN A 122 -2.19 -14.40 34.37
N VAL A 123 -1.47 -15.48 34.74
CA VAL A 123 -0.82 -16.39 33.79
C VAL A 123 -1.85 -17.04 32.88
N TYR A 124 -2.96 -17.55 33.42
CA TYR A 124 -4.02 -18.17 32.63
C TYR A 124 -4.72 -17.18 31.69
N LEU A 125 -5.03 -15.96 32.15
CA LEU A 125 -5.64 -14.92 31.31
C LEU A 125 -4.69 -14.48 30.18
N TYR A 126 -3.40 -14.38 30.48
CA TYR A 126 -2.40 -14.09 29.45
C TYR A 126 -2.29 -15.24 28.44
N ALA A 127 -2.22 -16.49 28.91
CA ALA A 127 -2.23 -17.66 28.04
C ALA A 127 -3.48 -17.71 27.15
N GLU A 128 -4.67 -17.40 27.71
CA GLU A 128 -5.92 -17.28 26.97
C GLU A 128 -5.80 -16.27 25.81
N ASN A 129 -5.25 -15.08 26.09
CA ASN A 129 -5.02 -14.05 25.08
C ASN A 129 -4.07 -14.53 23.96
N ARG A 130 -2.94 -15.16 24.33
CA ARG A 130 -1.93 -15.64 23.38
C ARG A 130 -2.43 -16.78 22.51
N ILE A 131 -3.18 -17.73 23.08
CA ILE A 131 -3.81 -18.83 22.32
C ILE A 131 -4.88 -18.28 21.39
N LYS A 132 -5.69 -17.31 21.84
CA LYS A 132 -6.68 -16.63 20.98
C LYS A 132 -6.02 -15.93 19.80
N TYR A 133 -4.86 -15.31 20.00
CA TYR A 133 -4.06 -14.75 18.91
C TYR A 133 -3.56 -15.83 17.93
N ALA A 134 -3.07 -16.97 18.43
CA ALA A 134 -2.67 -18.10 17.57
C ALA A 134 -3.85 -18.69 16.76
N ILE A 135 -5.05 -18.77 17.35
CA ILE A 135 -6.28 -19.16 16.64
C ILE A 135 -6.59 -18.16 15.53
N PHE A 136 -6.54 -16.85 15.83
CA PHE A 136 -6.77 -15.79 14.85
C PHE A 136 -5.81 -15.89 13.66
N LYS A 137 -4.52 -16.14 13.93
CA LYS A 137 -3.50 -16.38 12.90
C LYS A 137 -3.77 -17.64 12.06
N THR A 138 -4.25 -18.70 12.69
CA THR A 138 -4.65 -19.92 11.98
C THR A 138 -5.85 -19.68 11.05
N GLU A 139 -6.83 -18.90 11.51
CA GLU A 139 -8.00 -18.51 10.71
C GLU A 139 -7.63 -17.60 9.52
N GLU A 140 -6.68 -16.69 9.71
CA GLU A 140 -6.10 -15.87 8.64
C GLU A 140 -5.53 -16.77 7.52
N GLU A 141 -4.72 -17.77 7.87
CA GLU A 141 -4.14 -18.69 6.88
C GLU A 141 -5.19 -19.55 6.17
N LEU A 142 -6.19 -20.05 6.91
CA LEU A 142 -7.32 -20.76 6.33
C LEU A 142 -8.14 -19.87 5.38
N TYR A 143 -8.29 -18.59 5.72
CA TYR A 143 -8.96 -17.62 4.87
C TYR A 143 -8.20 -17.41 3.56
N ILE A 144 -6.87 -17.24 3.62
CA ILE A 144 -5.99 -17.13 2.44
C ILE A 144 -6.12 -18.38 1.57
N LEU A 145 -5.95 -19.58 2.14
CA LEU A 145 -6.07 -20.85 1.39
C LEU A 145 -7.43 -21.06 0.72
N ARG A 146 -8.49 -20.47 1.28
CA ARG A 146 -9.85 -20.57 0.74
C ARG A 146 -10.11 -19.54 -0.36
N LYS A 147 -9.67 -18.30 -0.17
CA LYS A 147 -10.04 -17.17 -1.05
C LYS A 147 -8.95 -16.79 -2.05
N TYR A 148 -7.69 -16.91 -1.64
CA TYR A 148 -6.51 -16.51 -2.41
C TYR A 148 -5.39 -17.57 -2.33
N PRO A 149 -5.66 -18.82 -2.77
CA PRO A 149 -4.67 -19.91 -2.68
C PRO A 149 -3.39 -19.62 -3.48
N SER A 150 -3.42 -18.67 -4.42
CA SER A 150 -2.25 -18.19 -5.18
C SER A 150 -1.08 -17.78 -4.31
N VAL A 151 -1.34 -17.20 -3.15
CA VAL A 151 -0.29 -16.83 -2.18
C VAL A 151 0.62 -18.03 -1.83
N TYR A 152 0.06 -19.24 -1.79
CA TYR A 152 0.77 -20.44 -1.37
C TYR A 152 1.53 -21.17 -2.48
N TYR A 153 1.20 -20.91 -3.75
CA TYR A 153 1.85 -21.54 -4.91
C TYR A 153 2.55 -20.55 -5.84
N ASN A 154 2.58 -19.26 -5.47
CA ASN A 154 3.35 -18.24 -6.16
C ASN A 154 4.83 -18.27 -5.75
N ASP A 155 5.69 -17.95 -6.72
CA ASP A 155 7.11 -17.75 -6.51
C ASP A 155 7.43 -16.28 -6.33
N ARG A 156 8.39 -16.00 -5.45
CA ARG A 156 9.01 -14.69 -5.32
C ARG A 156 9.71 -14.37 -6.64
N SER A 157 9.24 -13.34 -7.33
CA SER A 157 9.92 -12.85 -8.53
C SER A 157 11.18 -12.06 -8.16
N ASN A 158 12.04 -11.80 -9.14
CA ASN A 158 13.18 -10.90 -8.96
C ASN A 158 12.77 -9.43 -8.92
N TYR A 159 11.49 -9.13 -9.15
CA TYR A 159 10.98 -7.77 -9.04
C TYR A 159 10.86 -7.40 -7.56
N VAL A 160 11.74 -6.49 -7.14
CA VAL A 160 11.63 -5.73 -5.90
C VAL A 160 11.12 -4.34 -6.28
N GLY A 161 10.14 -3.82 -5.56
CA GLY A 161 9.51 -2.52 -5.79
C GLY A 161 9.96 -1.45 -4.79
N GLY A 162 9.39 -0.25 -4.93
CA GLY A 162 9.73 0.93 -4.12
C GLY A 162 9.32 0.81 -2.65
N LEU A 163 9.52 1.91 -1.90
CA LEU A 163 9.16 1.95 -0.48
C LEU A 163 7.64 1.79 -0.29
N PHE A 164 7.24 1.02 0.73
CA PHE A 164 5.84 0.88 1.12
C PHE A 164 5.70 0.92 2.65
N SER A 165 4.70 1.65 3.15
CA SER A 165 4.41 1.64 4.59
C SER A 165 3.42 0.52 4.83
N TYR A 166 3.96 -0.58 5.30
CA TYR A 166 3.14 -1.63 5.87
C TYR A 166 2.54 -1.14 7.19
N ARG A 167 1.30 -1.53 7.45
CA ARG A 167 0.74 -1.43 8.80
C ARG A 167 1.32 -2.51 9.71
N TYR A 168 1.69 -3.65 9.12
CA TYR A 168 2.35 -4.76 9.79
C TYR A 168 3.45 -5.34 8.89
N ASP A 169 4.61 -5.68 9.45
CA ASP A 169 5.80 -6.11 8.70
C ASP A 169 5.58 -7.33 7.78
N ASP A 170 4.53 -8.12 8.03
CA ASP A 170 4.11 -9.34 7.34
C ASP A 170 2.83 -9.18 6.50
N GLU A 171 2.47 -7.96 6.08
CA GLU A 171 1.29 -7.74 5.23
C GLU A 171 1.41 -8.33 3.81
N ILE A 172 0.32 -8.93 3.35
CA ILE A 172 0.18 -9.49 1.99
C ILE A 172 -0.81 -8.65 1.19
N ILE A 173 -0.39 -8.11 0.04
CA ILE A 173 -1.28 -7.38 -0.88
C ILE A 173 -1.56 -8.24 -2.10
N ILE A 174 -2.83 -8.48 -2.41
CA ILE A 174 -3.25 -9.45 -3.42
C ILE A 174 -4.03 -8.74 -4.52
N TYR A 175 -3.77 -9.10 -5.77
CA TYR A 175 -4.56 -8.70 -6.93
C TYR A 175 -4.67 -9.86 -7.91
N ASP A 176 -5.89 -10.36 -8.09
CA ASP A 176 -6.16 -11.57 -8.89
C ASP A 176 -5.26 -12.75 -8.45
N LYS A 177 -4.35 -13.23 -9.31
CA LYS A 177 -3.43 -14.34 -9.01
C LYS A 177 -2.03 -13.90 -8.61
N VAL A 178 -1.76 -12.61 -8.52
CA VAL A 178 -0.45 -12.06 -8.09
C VAL A 178 -0.57 -11.44 -6.72
N ASN A 179 0.54 -11.42 -5.99
CA ASN A 179 0.58 -10.78 -4.68
C ASN A 179 1.92 -10.10 -4.45
N ILE A 180 1.95 -9.15 -3.52
CA ILE A 180 3.14 -8.51 -3.00
C ILE A 180 3.26 -8.93 -1.54
N ILE A 181 4.48 -9.24 -1.12
CA ILE A 181 4.84 -9.45 0.28
C ILE A 181 6.03 -8.54 0.63
N SER A 182 6.14 -8.20 1.91
CA SER A 182 7.36 -7.59 2.45
C SER A 182 8.58 -8.46 2.17
N ASP A 183 9.70 -7.83 1.82
CA ASP A 183 11.00 -8.51 1.68
C ASP A 183 11.87 -8.39 2.93
N GLU A 184 11.26 -8.01 4.08
CA GLU A 184 11.93 -7.74 5.36
C GLU A 184 12.85 -6.51 5.32
N MET A 185 12.94 -5.83 4.18
CA MET A 185 13.48 -4.49 4.04
C MET A 185 12.30 -3.52 3.80
N HIS A 186 12.56 -2.21 3.74
CA HIS A 186 11.50 -1.23 3.45
C HIS A 186 10.90 -1.35 2.03
N HIS A 187 11.19 -2.44 1.31
CA HIS A 187 10.76 -2.73 -0.04
C HIS A 187 9.68 -3.79 -0.07
N PHE A 188 9.24 -4.12 -1.27
CA PHE A 188 8.21 -5.12 -1.49
C PHE A 188 8.59 -6.04 -2.64
N ARG A 189 8.23 -7.32 -2.55
CA ARG A 189 8.54 -8.31 -3.57
C ARG A 189 7.28 -8.83 -4.23
N LEU A 190 7.24 -8.75 -5.56
CA LEU A 190 6.14 -9.31 -6.33
C LEU A 190 6.27 -10.83 -6.37
N CYS A 191 5.19 -11.53 -6.04
CA CYS A 191 5.03 -12.96 -6.12
C CYS A 191 4.07 -13.32 -7.26
N CYS A 192 4.50 -14.22 -8.13
CA CYS A 192 3.75 -14.63 -9.31
C CYS A 192 4.10 -16.05 -9.72
N ASN A 193 3.45 -16.56 -10.77
CA ASN A 193 3.66 -17.90 -11.29
C ASN A 193 3.61 -17.91 -12.83
N ASP A 194 3.84 -19.08 -13.44
CA ASP A 194 3.83 -19.29 -14.90
C ASP A 194 2.46 -18.99 -15.57
N SER A 195 1.36 -19.04 -14.81
CA SER A 195 0.00 -18.70 -15.26
C SER A 195 -0.38 -17.22 -15.04
N SER A 196 0.50 -16.42 -14.42
CA SER A 196 0.21 -15.02 -14.09
C SER A 196 0.37 -14.10 -15.30
N LYS A 197 -0.66 -13.30 -15.61
CA LYS A 197 -0.61 -12.39 -16.77
C LYS A 197 0.27 -11.18 -16.47
N ALA A 198 0.97 -10.69 -17.49
CA ALA A 198 1.76 -9.47 -17.39
C ALA A 198 0.91 -8.23 -17.04
N SER A 199 -0.34 -8.19 -17.50
CA SER A 199 -1.32 -7.15 -17.12
C SER A 199 -1.57 -7.11 -15.63
N ASP A 200 -1.74 -8.27 -14.98
CA ASP A 200 -2.11 -8.34 -13.56
C ASP A 200 -0.94 -7.92 -12.67
N LYS A 201 0.28 -8.35 -13.05
CA LYS A 201 1.53 -7.89 -12.42
C LYS A 201 1.64 -6.36 -12.50
N ARG A 202 1.43 -5.80 -13.69
CA ARG A 202 1.53 -4.36 -13.92
C ARG A 202 0.44 -3.58 -13.18
N ALA A 203 -0.79 -4.07 -13.21
CA ALA A 203 -1.92 -3.45 -12.53
C ALA A 203 -1.70 -3.36 -11.02
N LEU A 204 -1.24 -4.43 -10.37
CA LEU A 204 -0.90 -4.40 -8.94
C LEU A 204 0.16 -3.32 -8.66
N LEU A 205 1.23 -3.26 -9.45
CA LEU A 205 2.25 -2.23 -9.31
C LEU A 205 1.70 -0.83 -9.53
N ASN A 206 0.82 -0.62 -10.51
CA ASN A 206 0.26 0.70 -10.76
C ASN A 206 -0.75 1.12 -9.70
N ILE A 207 -1.48 0.18 -9.11
CA ILE A 207 -2.32 0.44 -7.92
C ILE A 207 -1.43 0.98 -6.80
N MET A 208 -0.29 0.32 -6.53
CA MET A 208 0.64 0.79 -5.51
C MET A 208 1.22 2.17 -5.83
N ALA A 209 1.64 2.41 -7.07
CA ALA A 209 2.15 3.72 -7.49
C ALA A 209 1.09 4.82 -7.34
N TYR A 210 -0.15 4.51 -7.71
CA TYR A 210 -1.28 5.41 -7.55
C TYR A 210 -1.50 5.75 -6.07
N LEU A 211 -1.64 4.75 -5.20
CA LEU A 211 -1.91 4.96 -3.78
C LEU A 211 -0.76 5.70 -3.09
N ASN A 212 0.50 5.36 -3.41
CA ASN A 212 1.68 5.97 -2.82
C ASN A 212 1.94 7.40 -3.31
N GLY A 213 1.46 7.75 -4.51
CA GLY A 213 1.85 9.01 -5.17
C GLY A 213 3.31 9.03 -5.63
N CYS A 214 3.97 7.87 -5.66
CA CYS A 214 5.36 7.71 -6.08
C CYS A 214 5.47 6.66 -7.19
N PRO A 215 6.40 6.81 -8.15
CA PRO A 215 6.60 5.83 -9.18
C PRO A 215 7.26 4.55 -8.65
N ASN A 216 6.78 3.39 -9.11
CA ASN A 216 7.48 2.11 -8.98
C ASN A 216 8.53 1.91 -10.08
N PHE A 217 9.65 1.29 -9.70
CA PHE A 217 10.75 0.87 -10.59
C PHE A 217 11.06 -0.60 -10.39
N GLU A 218 11.54 -1.23 -11.46
CA GLU A 218 12.14 -2.56 -11.38
C GLU A 218 13.57 -2.42 -10.88
N PHE A 219 13.87 -3.01 -9.73
CA PHE A 219 15.25 -3.10 -9.25
C PHE A 219 16.04 -4.07 -10.14
N LEU A 220 17.11 -3.57 -10.73
CA LEU A 220 18.03 -4.35 -11.54
C LEU A 220 18.98 -5.14 -10.63
N ALA A 221 19.66 -6.16 -11.14
CA ALA A 221 20.71 -6.85 -10.40
C ALA A 221 21.86 -5.90 -9.98
N ASN A 222 22.01 -4.75 -10.65
CA ASN A 222 23.03 -3.76 -10.36
C ASN A 222 22.57 -2.78 -9.27
N ARG A 223 23.12 -2.95 -8.07
CA ARG A 223 22.85 -2.10 -6.90
C ARG A 223 23.17 -0.62 -7.13
N GLU A 224 24.25 -0.29 -7.84
CA GLU A 224 24.62 1.11 -8.09
C GLU A 224 23.61 1.82 -8.98
N ILE A 225 23.12 1.14 -10.02
CA ILE A 225 22.06 1.69 -10.87
C ILE A 225 20.78 1.91 -10.07
N ASN A 226 20.40 0.94 -9.23
CA ASN A 226 19.22 1.09 -8.37
C ASN A 226 19.36 2.27 -7.41
N ASN A 227 20.54 2.46 -6.80
CA ASN A 227 20.81 3.62 -5.94
C ASN A 227 20.69 4.93 -6.72
N LYS A 228 21.25 5.02 -7.94
CA LYS A 228 21.14 6.21 -8.80
C LYS A 228 19.69 6.50 -9.18
N LEU A 229 18.90 5.47 -9.51
CA LEU A 229 17.47 5.62 -9.78
C LEU A 229 16.73 6.10 -8.53
N ASN A 230 17.00 5.48 -7.38
CA ASN A 230 16.38 5.86 -6.12
C ASN A 230 16.70 7.32 -5.75
N GLU A 231 17.96 7.75 -5.86
CA GLU A 231 18.37 9.14 -5.62
C GLU A 231 17.70 10.11 -6.58
N LEU A 232 17.60 9.76 -7.87
CA LEU A 232 16.99 10.60 -8.89
C LEU A 232 15.51 10.87 -8.60
N TYR A 233 14.76 9.84 -8.20
CA TYR A 233 13.31 9.95 -7.95
C TYR A 233 12.97 10.34 -6.51
N TYR A 234 13.88 10.17 -5.54
CA TYR A 234 13.69 10.67 -4.18
C TYR A 234 13.69 12.21 -4.13
N ARG A 235 14.42 12.86 -5.04
CA ARG A 235 14.55 14.33 -5.08
C ARG A 235 13.38 15.04 -5.76
N PHE A 236 12.57 14.31 -6.53
CA PHE A 236 11.43 14.87 -7.26
C PHE A 236 10.17 14.17 -6.83
N ASP A 237 9.41 14.87 -5.99
CA ASP A 237 8.22 14.33 -5.37
C ASP A 237 6.99 15.06 -5.91
N LEU A 238 5.85 14.40 -5.88
CA LEU A 238 4.52 14.97 -6.12
C LEU A 238 4.27 16.26 -5.32
N LEU A 239 4.94 16.42 -4.17
CA LEU A 239 4.94 17.63 -3.35
C LEU A 239 5.53 18.87 -4.06
N ASP A 240 6.36 18.70 -5.09
CA ASP A 240 6.92 19.81 -5.86
C ASP A 240 5.83 20.65 -6.52
N CYS A 241 4.67 20.06 -6.82
CA CYS A 241 3.50 20.80 -7.31
C CYS A 241 3.10 21.93 -6.34
N ILE A 242 3.20 21.67 -5.02
CA ILE A 242 2.90 22.65 -3.97
C ILE A 242 4.10 23.56 -3.73
N ARG A 243 5.32 23.02 -3.65
CA ARG A 243 6.53 23.80 -3.39
C ARG A 243 6.72 24.92 -4.42
N LEU A 244 6.51 24.62 -5.69
CA LEU A 244 6.63 25.59 -6.79
C LEU A 244 5.63 26.75 -6.71
N ARG A 245 4.58 26.66 -5.88
CA ARG A 245 3.63 27.75 -5.63
C ARG A 245 4.09 28.70 -4.53
N HIS A 246 5.07 28.30 -3.72
CA HIS A 246 5.56 29.15 -2.64
C HIS A 246 6.30 30.38 -3.24
N PRO A 247 5.93 31.63 -2.89
CA PRO A 247 6.46 32.84 -3.53
C PRO A 247 7.99 32.99 -3.46
N ASN A 248 8.60 32.36 -2.46
CA ASN A 248 10.04 32.38 -2.24
C ASN A 248 10.72 31.06 -2.60
N TYR A 249 10.05 30.08 -3.23
CA TYR A 249 10.64 28.78 -3.52
C TYR A 249 11.97 28.89 -4.28
N LEU A 250 11.98 29.63 -5.40
CA LEU A 250 13.18 29.85 -6.21
C LEU A 250 14.17 30.87 -5.60
N LYS A 251 13.83 31.49 -4.46
CA LYS A 251 14.61 32.54 -3.80
C LYS A 251 15.15 32.11 -2.42
N SER A 252 14.62 31.03 -1.87
CA SER A 252 14.96 30.52 -0.54
C SER A 252 16.17 29.60 -0.64
N ASN A 253 17.13 29.80 0.27
CA ASN A 253 18.25 28.88 0.44
C ASN A 253 17.95 27.78 1.49
N ILE A 254 16.73 27.76 2.04
CA ILE A 254 16.29 26.79 3.03
C ILE A 254 15.44 25.75 2.29
N GLU A 255 15.91 24.50 2.28
CA GLU A 255 15.08 23.37 1.87
C GLU A 255 14.01 23.12 2.94
N GLU A 256 12.75 23.16 2.53
CA GLU A 256 11.66 22.79 3.42
C GLU A 256 11.60 21.27 3.53
N ALA A 257 11.75 20.76 4.76
CA ALA A 257 11.66 19.33 5.03
C ALA A 257 10.19 18.88 5.01
N PHE A 258 9.75 18.44 3.84
CA PHE A 258 8.51 17.67 3.68
C PHE A 258 8.78 16.33 3.02
N HIS A 259 8.08 15.29 3.45
CA HIS A 259 8.06 14.03 2.74
C HIS A 259 6.64 13.46 2.69
N LEU A 260 6.34 12.79 1.57
CA LEU A 260 5.12 12.00 1.46
C LEU A 260 5.11 10.88 2.49
N GLU A 261 3.94 10.69 3.06
CA GLU A 261 3.65 9.54 3.88
C GLU A 261 3.02 8.43 3.07
N LEU A 262 3.71 7.30 3.10
CA LEU A 262 3.22 6.07 2.52
C LEU A 262 1.85 5.71 3.13
N PRO A 263 0.86 5.35 2.29
CA PRO A 263 -0.50 5.15 2.73
C PRO A 263 -0.66 3.87 3.57
N ILE A 264 -1.46 3.94 4.62
CA ILE A 264 -1.92 2.75 5.35
C ILE A 264 -3.15 2.21 4.62
N ILE A 265 -3.00 1.08 3.94
CA ILE A 265 -4.12 0.44 3.23
C ILE A 265 -4.93 -0.41 4.21
N LYS A 266 -6.26 -0.42 4.05
CA LYS A 266 -7.17 -1.13 4.95
C LYS A 266 -7.12 -2.64 4.73
N ASN A 267 -6.89 -3.32 5.84
CA ASN A 267 -6.94 -4.76 5.98
C ASN A 267 -8.34 -5.35 5.81
N ILE A 268 -8.42 -6.59 5.30
CA ILE A 268 -9.64 -7.39 5.27
C ILE A 268 -9.80 -8.11 6.61
N ASN A 269 -10.96 -8.01 7.27
CA ASN A 269 -11.27 -8.73 8.53
C ASN A 269 -10.23 -8.56 9.65
N ALA A 270 -9.49 -7.44 9.67
CA ALA A 270 -8.32 -7.23 10.53
C ALA A 270 -7.16 -8.22 10.34
N TYR A 271 -7.24 -9.11 9.35
CA TYR A 271 -6.11 -9.90 8.87
C TYR A 271 -5.07 -8.98 8.24
N LYS A 272 -3.79 -9.31 8.37
CA LYS A 272 -2.64 -8.68 7.73
C LYS A 272 -2.61 -8.95 6.22
N MET A 273 -3.76 -8.80 5.58
CA MET A 273 -3.94 -8.96 4.15
C MET A 273 -4.81 -7.85 3.58
N ILE A 274 -4.48 -7.48 2.36
CA ILE A 274 -5.21 -6.55 1.51
C ILE A 274 -5.49 -7.32 0.22
N ALA A 275 -6.72 -7.29 -0.27
CA ALA A 275 -7.03 -7.85 -1.58
C ALA A 275 -7.83 -6.84 -2.39
N PHE A 276 -7.30 -6.49 -3.55
CA PHE A 276 -7.96 -5.63 -4.52
C PHE A 276 -8.76 -6.49 -5.50
N GLU A 277 -10.00 -6.10 -5.71
CA GLU A 277 -10.83 -6.66 -6.78
C GLU A 277 -10.29 -6.25 -8.16
N LYS A 278 -10.58 -7.06 -9.18
CA LYS A 278 -10.16 -6.77 -10.56
C LYS A 278 -10.71 -5.43 -11.01
N LEU A 279 -9.83 -4.56 -11.50
CA LEU A 279 -10.18 -3.22 -11.93
C LEU A 279 -10.70 -3.25 -13.38
N PRO A 280 -11.81 -2.55 -13.70
CA PRO A 280 -12.34 -2.49 -15.05
C PRO A 280 -11.46 -1.67 -16.01
N HIS A 281 -10.74 -0.67 -15.50
CA HIS A 281 -9.91 0.25 -16.29
C HIS A 281 -8.47 0.31 -15.77
N GLU A 282 -7.75 -0.82 -15.81
CA GLU A 282 -6.34 -0.89 -15.39
C GLU A 282 -5.44 0.08 -16.18
N GLY A 283 -5.73 0.30 -17.46
CA GLY A 283 -4.91 1.13 -18.35
C GLY A 283 -4.84 2.61 -17.96
N ILE A 284 -5.82 3.14 -17.20
CA ILE A 284 -5.72 4.53 -16.71
C ILE A 284 -4.63 4.67 -15.64
N LEU A 285 -4.34 3.61 -14.89
CA LEU A 285 -3.28 3.59 -13.89
C LEU A 285 -1.90 3.56 -14.52
N ASP A 286 -1.73 2.96 -15.70
CA ASP A 286 -0.49 3.04 -16.49
C ASP A 286 -0.16 4.50 -16.85
N LEU A 287 -1.16 5.24 -17.33
CA LEU A 287 -1.03 6.64 -17.71
C LEU A 287 -0.73 7.52 -16.49
N TYR A 288 -1.41 7.27 -15.37
CA TYR A 288 -1.15 7.98 -14.13
C TYR A 288 0.27 7.69 -13.60
N HIS A 289 0.68 6.42 -13.57
CA HIS A 289 2.03 6.04 -13.16
C HIS A 289 3.10 6.68 -14.04
N ALA A 290 2.87 6.78 -15.35
CA ALA A 290 3.79 7.47 -16.26
C ALA A 290 3.95 8.96 -15.92
N SER A 291 2.90 9.63 -15.44
CA SER A 291 2.98 11.02 -14.98
C SER A 291 3.86 11.19 -13.73
N LEU A 292 3.86 10.20 -12.84
CA LEU A 292 4.71 10.18 -11.64
C LEU A 292 6.20 10.00 -11.96
N LYS A 293 6.54 9.50 -13.15
CA LYS A 293 7.94 9.32 -13.60
C LYS A 293 8.54 10.59 -14.22
N GLN A 294 7.79 11.69 -14.29
CA GLN A 294 8.24 12.91 -14.94
C GLN A 294 8.76 13.92 -13.92
N PHE A 295 10.01 14.34 -14.09
CA PHE A 295 10.67 15.35 -13.25
C PHE A 295 10.21 16.77 -13.58
N GLU A 296 10.00 17.04 -14.87
CA GLU A 296 9.64 18.38 -15.34
C GLU A 296 8.12 18.56 -15.42
N PRO A 297 7.59 19.76 -15.07
CA PRO A 297 6.17 20.06 -15.15
C PRO A 297 5.57 19.84 -16.53
N LEU A 298 6.30 20.12 -17.62
CA LEU A 298 5.75 20.01 -18.95
C LEU A 298 5.47 18.54 -19.34
N PRO A 299 6.44 17.61 -19.33
CA PRO A 299 6.17 16.19 -19.55
C PRO A 299 5.10 15.63 -18.62
N ARG A 300 5.09 16.02 -17.34
CA ARG A 300 4.04 15.60 -16.39
C ARG A 300 2.64 16.01 -16.86
N CYS A 301 2.48 17.25 -17.31
CA CYS A 301 1.23 17.81 -17.82
C CYS A 301 0.67 16.99 -18.98
N VAL A 302 1.55 16.51 -19.88
CA VAL A 302 1.17 15.65 -21.00
C VAL A 302 0.53 14.35 -20.51
N PHE A 303 1.18 13.65 -19.58
CA PHE A 303 0.68 12.35 -19.11
C PHE A 303 -0.59 12.50 -18.28
N LEU A 304 -0.70 13.53 -17.45
CA LEU A 304 -1.95 13.84 -16.74
C LEU A 304 -3.08 14.18 -17.73
N TYR A 305 -2.78 14.90 -18.81
CA TYR A 305 -3.75 15.15 -19.87
C TYR A 305 -4.18 13.85 -20.57
N ARG A 306 -3.29 12.88 -20.77
CA ARG A 306 -3.65 11.54 -21.29
C ARG A 306 -4.57 10.77 -20.34
N VAL A 307 -4.39 10.90 -19.03
CA VAL A 307 -5.33 10.33 -18.03
C VAL A 307 -6.73 10.91 -18.24
N PHE A 308 -6.84 12.22 -18.44
CA PHE A 308 -8.09 12.87 -18.81
C PHE A 308 -8.65 12.34 -20.13
N GLU A 309 -7.86 12.24 -21.20
CA GLU A 309 -8.34 11.76 -22.51
C GLU A 309 -8.88 10.33 -22.45
N TYR A 310 -8.24 9.48 -21.62
CA TYR A 310 -8.72 8.14 -21.33
C TYR A 310 -10.11 8.21 -20.71
N ALA A 311 -10.28 8.98 -19.63
CA ALA A 311 -11.59 9.16 -18.99
C ALA A 311 -12.63 9.81 -19.93
N ALA A 312 -12.24 10.75 -20.77
CA ALA A 312 -13.12 11.34 -21.75
C ALA A 312 -13.65 10.29 -22.75
N SER A 313 -12.78 9.36 -23.17
CA SER A 313 -13.13 8.33 -24.14
C SER A 313 -13.96 7.20 -23.54
N TYR A 314 -13.65 6.78 -22.31
CA TYR A 314 -14.30 5.62 -21.66
C TYR A 314 -15.46 5.98 -20.73
N HIS A 315 -15.60 7.25 -20.32
CA HIS A 315 -16.71 7.70 -19.46
C HIS A 315 -17.48 8.90 -20.06
N TYR A 316 -16.82 10.01 -20.40
CA TYR A 316 -17.55 11.22 -20.82
C TYR A 316 -18.34 11.01 -22.12
N LYS A 317 -17.70 10.55 -23.20
CA LYS A 317 -18.37 10.36 -24.50
C LYS A 317 -19.52 9.34 -24.42
N PRO A 318 -19.37 8.16 -23.78
CA PRO A 318 -20.47 7.21 -23.65
C PRO A 318 -21.61 7.72 -22.75
N THR A 319 -21.30 8.49 -21.70
CA THR A 319 -22.32 8.93 -20.73
C THR A 319 -23.08 10.17 -21.19
N ILE A 320 -22.37 11.16 -21.72
CA ILE A 320 -22.94 12.45 -22.11
C ILE A 320 -23.45 12.43 -23.55
N MET A 321 -22.87 11.59 -24.42
CA MET A 321 -23.20 11.51 -25.85
C MET A 321 -23.32 12.89 -26.52
N PRO A 322 -22.29 13.75 -26.43
CA PRO A 322 -22.36 15.09 -26.99
C PRO A 322 -22.51 15.04 -28.51
N ALA A 323 -23.32 15.94 -29.07
CA ALA A 323 -23.52 16.05 -30.53
C ALA A 323 -22.20 16.36 -31.28
N THR A 324 -21.28 17.08 -30.64
CA THR A 324 -19.91 17.29 -31.11
C THR A 324 -19.00 17.29 -29.90
N TYR A 325 -17.98 16.43 -29.89
CA TYR A 325 -17.04 16.33 -28.78
C TYR A 325 -15.97 17.42 -28.87
N THR A 326 -15.85 18.23 -27.81
CA THR A 326 -14.68 19.08 -27.56
C THR A 326 -14.00 18.64 -26.25
N PRO A 327 -12.66 18.56 -26.21
CA PRO A 327 -11.94 18.28 -24.96
C PRO A 327 -12.22 19.30 -23.85
N GLU A 328 -12.42 20.56 -24.21
CA GLU A 328 -12.68 21.68 -23.30
C GLU A 328 -13.96 21.48 -22.51
N ASP A 329 -15.05 21.03 -23.16
CA ASP A 329 -16.31 20.73 -22.49
C ASP A 329 -16.16 19.57 -21.50
N ALA A 330 -15.43 18.52 -21.88
CA ALA A 330 -15.18 17.39 -21.00
C ALA A 330 -14.31 17.78 -19.79
N LEU A 331 -13.32 18.65 -19.97
CA LEU A 331 -12.53 19.22 -18.86
C LEU A 331 -13.41 20.07 -17.93
N ASN A 332 -14.26 20.93 -18.50
CA ASN A 332 -15.20 21.75 -17.74
C ASN A 332 -16.26 20.92 -17.01
N TYR A 333 -16.59 19.72 -17.51
CA TYR A 333 -17.44 18.75 -16.83
C TYR A 333 -16.74 18.10 -15.63
N TYR A 334 -15.50 17.62 -15.80
CA TYR A 334 -14.81 16.89 -14.74
C TYR A 334 -14.28 17.78 -13.61
N LEU A 335 -13.83 19.00 -13.93
CA LEU A 335 -13.23 19.92 -12.95
C LEU A 335 -14.09 20.16 -11.69
N PRO A 336 -15.36 20.59 -11.80
CA PRO A 336 -16.19 20.83 -10.61
C PRO A 336 -16.48 19.54 -9.82
N LEU A 337 -16.60 18.40 -10.49
CA LEU A 337 -16.78 17.10 -9.83
C LEU A 337 -15.54 16.73 -9.02
N ALA A 338 -14.36 16.88 -9.63
CA ALA A 338 -13.08 16.56 -9.01
C ALA A 338 -12.77 17.46 -7.80
N LEU A 339 -13.07 18.77 -7.88
CA LEU A 339 -12.92 19.70 -6.76
C LEU A 339 -13.77 19.30 -5.54
N ASN A 340 -14.94 18.69 -5.76
CA ASN A 340 -15.85 18.26 -4.69
C ASN A 340 -15.64 16.81 -4.24
N TYR A 341 -14.87 16.00 -4.97
CA TYR A 341 -14.71 14.57 -4.71
C TYR A 341 -13.58 14.24 -3.72
N ASN A 342 -13.83 13.38 -2.73
CA ASN A 342 -12.84 13.02 -1.72
C ASN A 342 -12.10 11.71 -2.06
N CYS A 343 -11.03 11.81 -2.86
CA CYS A 343 -10.13 10.69 -3.17
C CYS A 343 -9.53 10.04 -1.90
N ASN A 344 -8.93 8.86 -2.08
CA ASN A 344 -8.04 8.29 -1.08
C ASN A 344 -7.01 9.34 -0.64
N PRO A 345 -6.82 9.55 0.68
CA PRO A 345 -5.88 10.55 1.14
C PRO A 345 -4.46 10.14 0.78
N LEU A 346 -3.67 11.14 0.45
CA LEU A 346 -2.22 11.05 0.45
C LEU A 346 -1.72 12.06 1.47
N TYR A 347 -1.04 11.60 2.50
CA TYR A 347 -0.55 12.47 3.57
C TYR A 347 0.90 12.86 3.32
N TYR A 348 1.32 13.99 3.87
CA TYR A 348 2.71 14.37 3.98
C TYR A 348 2.95 15.03 5.34
N ILE A 349 4.17 14.91 5.87
CA ILE A 349 4.57 15.60 7.09
C ILE A 349 5.36 16.85 6.73
N ASP A 350 4.98 17.95 7.39
CA ASP A 350 5.75 19.19 7.47
C ASP A 350 6.47 19.25 8.82
N TRP A 351 7.80 19.30 8.78
CA TRP A 351 8.65 19.38 9.96
C TRP A 351 8.98 20.82 10.38
N ASN A 352 8.71 21.82 9.52
CA ASN A 352 9.28 23.16 9.64
C ASN A 352 8.26 24.27 9.92
N LYS A 353 6.99 23.96 10.16
CA LYS A 353 6.01 25.00 10.48
C LYS A 353 6.20 25.57 11.89
N HIS A 354 7.00 26.63 11.99
CA HIS A 354 7.09 27.53 13.15
C HIS A 354 7.56 26.89 14.47
N GLY A 355 8.53 25.97 14.44
CA GLY A 355 9.19 25.48 15.65
C GLY A 355 8.29 24.71 16.63
N LYS A 356 7.15 24.17 16.16
CA LYS A 356 6.28 23.25 16.91
C LYS A 356 5.72 22.14 16.03
N ARG A 357 5.81 20.90 16.55
CA ARG A 357 5.11 19.65 16.21
C ARG A 357 4.81 19.37 14.72
N GLU A 358 5.34 18.24 14.27
CA GLU A 358 4.93 17.46 13.09
C GLU A 358 3.47 17.72 12.65
N GLN A 359 3.26 18.37 11.50
CA GLN A 359 1.93 18.57 10.94
C GLN A 359 1.67 17.61 9.79
N LEU A 360 0.84 16.58 10.05
CA LEU A 360 0.35 15.68 9.01
C LEU A 360 -0.78 16.34 8.20
N SER A 361 -0.53 16.60 6.91
CA SER A 361 -1.43 17.29 5.99
C SER A 361 -1.89 16.38 4.86
N ASN A 362 -3.14 16.52 4.40
CA ASN A 362 -3.65 15.76 3.25
C ASN A 362 -3.35 16.54 1.96
N TYR A 363 -2.49 15.98 1.13
CA TYR A 363 -2.06 16.54 -0.15
C TYR A 363 -3.23 17.00 -1.03
N PHE A 364 -4.28 16.20 -1.19
CA PHE A 364 -5.42 16.57 -2.04
C PHE A 364 -6.28 17.69 -1.46
N THR A 365 -6.31 17.82 -0.14
CA THR A 365 -7.01 18.96 0.48
C THR A 365 -6.27 20.26 0.18
N VAL A 366 -4.93 20.23 0.24
CA VAL A 366 -4.08 21.37 -0.11
C VAL A 366 -4.17 21.68 -1.60
N LEU A 367 -4.04 20.68 -2.48
CA LEU A 367 -4.17 20.88 -3.93
C LEU A 367 -5.52 21.49 -4.31
N LYS A 368 -6.64 21.03 -3.73
CA LYS A 368 -7.95 21.62 -4.00
C LYS A 368 -8.06 23.08 -3.58
N HIS A 369 -7.39 23.47 -2.49
CA HIS A 369 -7.30 24.86 -2.07
C HIS A 369 -6.50 25.67 -3.08
N GLU A 370 -5.30 25.20 -3.44
CA GLU A 370 -4.45 25.84 -4.45
C GLU A 370 -5.13 25.95 -5.82
N ALA A 371 -5.85 24.92 -6.25
CA ALA A 371 -6.59 24.94 -7.51
C ALA A 371 -7.66 26.03 -7.52
N LYS A 372 -8.35 26.29 -6.40
CA LYS A 372 -9.33 27.38 -6.31
C LYS A 372 -8.65 28.75 -6.47
N ILE A 373 -7.50 28.94 -5.81
CA ILE A 373 -6.68 30.15 -5.96
C ILE A 373 -6.25 30.33 -7.41
N ILE A 374 -5.71 29.29 -8.05
CA ILE A 374 -5.29 29.30 -9.45
C ILE A 374 -6.46 29.68 -10.38
N LEU A 375 -7.66 29.13 -10.15
CA LEU A 375 -8.83 29.45 -10.96
C LEU A 375 -9.25 30.93 -10.81
N GLU A 376 -9.07 31.52 -9.62
CA GLU A 376 -9.27 32.96 -9.41
C GLU A 376 -8.18 33.80 -10.08
N GLU A 377 -6.91 33.39 -10.00
CA GLU A 377 -5.79 34.03 -10.70
C GLU A 377 -6.02 34.05 -12.22
N TRP A 378 -6.48 32.94 -12.80
CA TRP A 378 -6.82 32.86 -14.23
C TRP A 378 -7.96 33.80 -14.61
N ARG A 379 -8.98 33.93 -13.76
CA ARG A 379 -10.10 34.87 -13.98
C ARG A 379 -9.69 36.33 -13.90
N ASN A 380 -8.68 36.65 -13.09
CA ASN A 380 -8.17 38.02 -12.91
C ASN A 380 -7.03 38.36 -13.89
N SER A 381 -6.52 37.38 -14.63
CA SER A 381 -5.45 37.58 -15.60
C SER A 381 -5.96 38.30 -16.87
N PRO A 382 -5.28 39.36 -17.35
CA PRO A 382 -5.69 40.07 -18.56
C PRO A 382 -5.83 39.19 -19.82
N TYR A 383 -5.05 38.11 -19.90
CA TYR A 383 -5.06 37.20 -21.05
C TYR A 383 -5.93 35.96 -20.84
N LEU A 384 -5.91 35.37 -19.64
CA LEU A 384 -6.60 34.10 -19.37
C LEU A 384 -8.09 34.29 -19.00
N SER A 385 -8.48 35.48 -18.54
CA SER A 385 -9.87 35.80 -18.16
C SER A 385 -10.90 35.58 -19.27
N ARG A 386 -10.47 35.61 -20.53
CA ARG A 386 -11.32 35.39 -21.71
C ARG A 386 -11.47 33.92 -22.11
N LYS A 387 -10.86 32.99 -21.35
CA LYS A 387 -10.84 31.56 -21.64
C LYS A 387 -11.50 30.78 -20.51
N SER A 388 -12.23 29.72 -20.85
CA SER A 388 -12.68 28.76 -19.84
C SER A 388 -11.49 27.99 -19.24
N PRO A 389 -11.60 27.46 -18.00
CA PRO A 389 -10.58 26.60 -17.44
C PRO A 389 -10.22 25.41 -18.36
N GLY A 390 -11.24 24.79 -18.99
CA GLY A 390 -11.05 23.72 -19.97
C GLY A 390 -10.19 24.15 -21.17
N GLU A 391 -10.42 25.34 -21.72
CA GLU A 391 -9.59 25.89 -22.81
C GLU A 391 -8.15 26.14 -22.36
N ILE A 392 -7.93 26.70 -21.17
CA ILE A 392 -6.59 26.97 -20.63
C ILE A 392 -5.80 25.66 -20.48
N ILE A 393 -6.43 24.64 -19.91
CA ILE A 393 -5.84 23.31 -19.71
C ILE A 393 -5.57 22.65 -21.06
N TYR A 394 -6.53 22.67 -21.99
CA TYR A 394 -6.38 22.11 -23.33
C TYR A 394 -5.20 22.72 -24.10
N LEU A 395 -5.14 24.05 -24.15
CA LEU A 395 -4.06 24.77 -24.83
C LEU A 395 -2.69 24.48 -24.18
N THR A 396 -2.64 24.35 -22.86
CA THR A 396 -1.37 24.09 -22.16
C THR A 396 -0.93 22.63 -22.29
N GLY A 397 -1.83 21.67 -22.08
CA GLY A 397 -1.53 20.24 -22.08
C GLY A 397 -1.31 19.64 -23.48
N ARG A 398 -2.10 20.07 -24.48
CA ARG A 398 -2.02 19.52 -25.85
C ARG A 398 -1.23 20.39 -26.84
N ASN A 399 -1.27 21.72 -26.76
CA ASN A 399 -0.60 22.53 -27.81
C ASN A 399 0.90 22.74 -27.57
N PHE A 400 1.39 22.74 -26.32
CA PHE A 400 2.84 22.73 -26.09
C PHE A 400 3.49 21.41 -26.59
N THR A 401 2.73 20.31 -26.60
CA THR A 401 3.20 19.00 -27.09
C THR A 401 3.04 18.79 -28.59
N ALA A 402 1.92 19.22 -29.18
CA ALA A 402 1.65 19.04 -30.61
C ALA A 402 2.39 20.06 -31.50
N HIS A 403 2.69 21.25 -30.98
CA HIS A 403 3.22 22.37 -31.77
C HIS A 403 4.49 22.96 -31.15
N GLY A 404 5.49 22.11 -30.89
CA GLY A 404 6.86 22.52 -30.53
C GLY A 404 7.48 23.61 -31.43
N ALA A 405 6.85 23.96 -32.55
CA ALA A 405 7.01 25.26 -33.19
C ALA A 405 5.70 25.68 -33.89
N SER A 406 5.05 26.74 -33.43
CA SER A 406 4.15 27.52 -34.28
C SER A 406 4.50 29.01 -34.17
N GLY A 407 5.61 29.34 -34.80
CA GLY A 407 6.09 30.71 -34.99
C GLY A 407 7.25 30.71 -35.98
N ASN A 408 7.28 31.69 -36.88
CA ASN A 408 8.40 31.86 -37.81
C ASN A 408 9.71 31.87 -37.00
N ARG A 409 10.51 30.81 -37.17
CA ARG A 409 11.87 30.59 -36.60
C ARG A 409 12.01 30.05 -35.17
N GLY A 410 10.97 29.59 -34.49
CA GLY A 410 11.13 28.87 -33.20
C GLY A 410 11.67 29.70 -32.01
N ASP A 411 12.06 30.95 -32.23
CA ASP A 411 12.67 31.85 -31.23
C ASP A 411 11.77 32.20 -30.04
N ARG A 412 10.44 32.05 -30.16
CA ARG A 412 9.49 32.31 -29.04
C ARG A 412 9.49 31.23 -27.96
N ASN A 413 10.04 30.04 -28.24
CA ASN A 413 9.93 28.88 -27.35
C ASN A 413 11.20 28.59 -26.53
N MET A 414 12.35 29.19 -26.88
CA MET A 414 13.60 29.04 -26.09
C MET A 414 13.63 29.90 -24.83
N GLN A 415 12.69 30.84 -24.66
CA GLN A 415 12.51 31.56 -23.40
C GLN A 415 11.64 30.73 -22.45
N TYR A 416 12.23 29.67 -21.90
CA TYR A 416 11.73 29.03 -20.68
C TYR A 416 11.89 30.02 -19.52
N ASP A 417 10.97 30.98 -19.44
CA ASP A 417 10.88 31.85 -18.27
C ASP A 417 10.35 31.01 -17.11
N TYR A 418 11.28 30.61 -16.23
CA TYR A 418 10.99 29.86 -15.00
C TYR A 418 9.98 30.58 -14.11
N ASP A 419 9.89 31.91 -14.19
CA ASP A 419 8.98 32.69 -13.33
C ASP A 419 7.54 32.69 -13.87
N LYS A 420 7.33 32.54 -15.19
CA LYS A 420 5.98 32.70 -15.81
C LYS A 420 5.47 31.44 -16.50
N ASN A 421 6.23 30.86 -17.43
CA ASN A 421 5.76 29.72 -18.21
C ASN A 421 5.79 28.43 -17.37
N TYR A 422 6.85 28.26 -16.58
CA TYR A 422 7.01 27.09 -15.71
C TYR A 422 5.95 27.05 -14.60
N LEU A 423 5.70 28.20 -13.95
CA LEU A 423 4.64 28.34 -12.95
C LEU A 423 3.25 28.09 -13.55
N HIS A 424 2.95 28.64 -14.73
CA HIS A 424 1.68 28.39 -15.40
C HIS A 424 1.46 26.92 -15.75
N ILE A 425 2.49 26.22 -16.23
CA ILE A 425 2.42 24.77 -16.49
C ILE A 425 2.20 24.00 -15.18
N ASN A 426 2.88 24.38 -14.09
CA ASN A 426 2.65 23.79 -12.78
C ASN A 426 1.22 24.03 -12.27
N ASN A 427 0.67 25.23 -12.49
CA ASN A 427 -0.73 25.53 -12.16
C ASN A 427 -1.69 24.59 -12.90
N VAL A 428 -1.43 24.31 -14.18
CA VAL A 428 -2.20 23.34 -14.96
C VAL A 428 -2.01 21.91 -14.43
N ASN A 429 -0.80 21.51 -14.01
CA ASN A 429 -0.55 20.22 -13.37
C ASN A 429 -1.37 20.03 -12.09
N ILE A 430 -1.45 21.05 -11.22
CA ILE A 430 -2.25 21.00 -9.98
C ILE A 430 -3.71 20.70 -10.30
N VAL A 431 -4.28 21.40 -11.29
CA VAL A 431 -5.68 21.20 -11.69
C VAL A 431 -5.89 19.82 -12.33
N LEU A 432 -4.98 19.41 -13.22
CA LEU A 432 -5.03 18.10 -13.87
C LEU A 432 -4.81 16.94 -12.89
N GLU A 433 -3.98 17.10 -11.85
CA GLU A 433 -3.75 16.08 -10.81
C GLU A 433 -5.04 15.80 -10.04
N ILE A 434 -5.81 16.84 -9.69
CA ILE A 434 -7.12 16.69 -9.04
C ILE A 434 -8.09 15.95 -9.95
N ILE A 435 -8.15 16.31 -11.24
CA ILE A 435 -8.99 15.63 -12.23
C ILE A 435 -8.56 14.16 -12.38
N ALA A 436 -7.26 13.91 -12.56
CA ALA A 436 -6.69 12.57 -12.74
C ALA A 436 -7.06 11.65 -11.58
N ARG A 437 -6.87 12.11 -10.35
CA ARG A 437 -7.21 11.37 -9.13
C ARG A 437 -8.69 11.03 -9.05
N TYR A 438 -9.55 11.98 -9.39
CA TYR A 438 -11.00 11.75 -9.46
C TYR A 438 -11.35 10.72 -10.53
N VAL A 439 -10.88 10.88 -11.77
CA VAL A 439 -11.29 9.99 -12.86
C VAL A 439 -10.75 8.57 -12.73
N VAL A 440 -9.59 8.39 -12.10
CA VAL A 440 -9.06 7.04 -11.77
C VAL A 440 -10.02 6.30 -10.84
N GLU A 441 -10.52 6.94 -9.76
CA GLU A 441 -11.47 6.33 -8.83
C GLU A 441 -12.91 6.28 -9.35
N LEU A 442 -13.27 7.17 -10.27
CA LEU A 442 -14.55 7.15 -10.98
C LEU A 442 -14.66 5.91 -11.86
N LEU A 443 -13.59 5.62 -12.64
CA LEU A 443 -13.55 4.46 -13.52
C LEU A 443 -13.28 3.16 -12.77
N ASN A 444 -12.56 3.22 -11.64
CA ASN A 444 -12.20 2.06 -10.82
C ASN A 444 -12.76 2.22 -9.40
N PRO A 445 -14.08 2.09 -9.20
CA PRO A 445 -14.72 2.30 -7.89
C PRO A 445 -14.21 1.34 -6.81
N GLN A 446 -13.62 0.20 -7.18
CA GLN A 446 -12.97 -0.75 -6.28
C GLN A 446 -11.78 -0.15 -5.52
N LEU A 447 -11.20 0.94 -6.02
CA LEU A 447 -10.13 1.67 -5.33
C LEU A 447 -10.66 2.69 -4.32
N GLN A 448 -11.97 2.96 -4.27
CA GLN A 448 -12.50 3.99 -3.37
C GLN A 448 -12.37 3.58 -1.90
N ASN A 449 -11.92 4.52 -1.06
CA ASN A 449 -11.85 4.35 0.39
C ASN A 449 -10.99 3.17 0.89
N VAL A 450 -10.02 2.71 0.09
CA VAL A 450 -9.10 1.64 0.46
C VAL A 450 -8.01 2.09 1.43
N VAL A 451 -7.75 3.40 1.54
CA VAL A 451 -6.74 3.98 2.44
C VAL A 451 -7.36 4.46 3.77
N GLU A 452 -6.63 4.29 4.87
CA GLU A 452 -6.98 4.80 6.19
C GLU A 452 -6.98 6.34 6.21
N ARG A 453 -8.04 6.94 6.75
CA ARG A 453 -8.23 8.41 6.80
C ARG A 453 -7.96 8.98 8.19
N ARG A 454 -7.87 8.14 9.22
CA ARG A 454 -7.65 8.55 10.61
C ARG A 454 -6.16 8.84 10.82
N LYS A 455 -5.82 10.13 10.84
CA LYS A 455 -4.46 10.65 11.05
C LYS A 455 -3.73 10.05 12.26
N LYS A 456 -4.46 9.63 13.31
CA LYS A 456 -3.86 9.01 14.51
C LYS A 456 -2.96 7.81 14.20
N TYR A 457 -3.33 6.96 13.24
CA TYR A 457 -2.55 5.77 12.88
C TYR A 457 -1.24 6.12 12.18
N TYR A 458 -1.23 7.19 11.39
CA TYR A 458 -0.02 7.71 10.77
C TYR A 458 0.91 8.36 11.81
N MET A 459 0.36 8.94 12.88
CA MET A 459 1.14 9.55 13.95
C MET A 459 1.66 8.54 14.99
N GLU A 460 1.04 7.37 15.11
CA GLU A 460 1.44 6.31 16.06
C GLU A 460 2.89 5.83 15.84
N ARG A 461 3.38 5.81 14.59
CA ARG A 461 4.76 5.39 14.29
C ARG A 461 5.82 6.39 14.78
N TYR A 462 5.51 7.69 14.88
CA TYR A 462 6.45 8.70 15.38
C TYR A 462 6.49 8.75 16.91
N LYS A 463 5.40 8.38 17.58
CA LYS A 463 5.39 8.24 19.05
C LYS A 463 6.37 7.20 19.57
N LYS A 464 6.68 6.15 18.79
CA LYS A 464 7.68 5.13 19.14
C LYS A 464 9.12 5.62 18.99
N ILE A 465 9.35 6.70 18.24
CA ILE A 465 10.69 7.27 18.02
C ILE A 465 11.06 8.19 19.19
N GLU A 466 10.13 9.02 19.68
CA GLU A 466 10.36 9.90 20.86
C GLU A 466 10.69 9.13 22.15
N ASN A 467 10.27 7.86 22.27
CA ASN A 467 10.55 7.01 23.44
C ASN A 467 11.87 6.22 23.34
N LYS A 468 12.60 6.28 22.22
CA LYS A 468 13.93 5.66 22.08
C LYS A 468 15.08 6.62 22.35
N ASP A 469 14.81 7.92 22.42
CA ASP A 469 15.79 8.98 22.64
C ASP A 469 15.69 9.62 24.06
N ASN A 470 14.98 8.99 24.99
CA ASN A 470 14.93 9.38 26.41
C ASN A 470 15.51 8.30 27.32
#